data_AF-A0A4D4LNJ9-F1
#
_entry.id   AF-A0A4D4LNJ9-F1
#
_cell.length_a   1.000
_cell.length_b   1.000
_cell.length_c   1.000
_cell.angle_alpha   90.00
_cell.angle_beta   90.00
_cell.angle_gamma   90.00
#
_symmetry.space_group_name_H-M   'P 1'
#
loop_
_entity.id
_entity.type
_entity.pdbx_description
1 polymer ?
#
loop_
_entity_poly.entity_id
_entity_poly.type
_entity_poly.pdbx_seq_one_letter_code
_entity_poly.pdbx_strand_id
1 'polypeptide(L)'
;MLPWREEIMNITGVPLGDFCAITDDVSCRRYGGNVVVASDAHSGYGNTITARLRVMDSRGAGARTAATGRHGPYACWHAYRDVLWSMFEVYPNARARTALETYRGISGFERDYPATADHNAGSAMHPACIADLCVMDGCGDAEPLFTPTVGDLAAVEEAVPVTDDDSILARIERELRRADRYAPEPLVFEGPESLAGVPDLAYSGR
;
A
#
# COMPACT_ATOMS: atom_id res chain seq x y z
N MET A 1 28.86 -3.44 -9.86
CA MET A 1 27.49 -2.99 -10.17
C MET A 1 26.56 -4.13 -9.80
N LEU A 2 25.97 -4.10 -8.61
CA LEU A 2 25.09 -5.18 -8.16
C LEU A 2 23.83 -5.14 -9.03
N PRO A 3 23.38 -6.30 -9.56
CA PRO A 3 22.18 -6.33 -10.36
C PRO A 3 21.00 -5.88 -9.50
N TRP A 4 20.15 -5.03 -10.07
CA TRP A 4 18.89 -4.46 -9.58
C TRP A 4 17.81 -5.48 -9.14
N ARG A 5 18.21 -6.67 -8.68
CA ARG A 5 17.35 -7.83 -8.47
C ARG A 5 16.53 -7.76 -7.17
N GLU A 6 16.77 -6.78 -6.31
CA GLU A 6 16.13 -6.69 -4.99
C GLU A 6 15.81 -5.22 -4.64
N GLU A 7 14.76 -4.66 -5.23
CA GLU A 7 14.24 -3.32 -4.89
C GLU A 7 13.47 -3.35 -3.57
N ILE A 8 14.20 -3.60 -2.48
CA ILE A 8 13.70 -3.51 -1.11
C ILE A 8 13.53 -2.04 -0.74
N MET A 9 12.34 -1.71 -0.24
CA MET A 9 12.02 -0.42 0.34
C MET A 9 11.93 -0.53 1.86
N ASN A 10 12.52 0.43 2.55
CA ASN A 10 12.32 0.64 3.98
C ASN A 10 11.46 1.87 4.16
N ILE A 11 10.26 1.71 4.70
CA ILE A 11 9.29 2.78 4.88
C ILE A 11 9.09 3.02 6.37
N THR A 12 9.13 4.26 6.81
CA THR A 12 8.91 4.66 8.20
C THR A 12 7.71 5.59 8.27
N GLY A 13 6.85 5.40 9.28
CA GLY A 13 5.67 6.24 9.49
C GLY A 13 4.37 5.65 8.94
N VAL A 14 4.40 4.44 8.36
CA VAL A 14 3.25 3.80 7.71
C VAL A 14 3.11 2.36 8.22
N PRO A 15 1.96 1.96 8.78
CA PRO A 15 1.69 0.56 9.13
C PRO A 15 1.69 -0.34 7.88
N LEU A 16 2.15 -1.59 8.04
CA LEU A 16 2.22 -2.55 6.92
C LEU A 16 0.84 -2.79 6.28
N GLY A 17 -0.21 -2.92 7.10
CA GLY A 17 -1.58 -3.11 6.63
C GLY A 17 -2.05 -1.98 5.71
N ASP A 18 -1.77 -0.73 6.09
CA ASP A 18 -2.16 0.44 5.31
C ASP A 18 -1.34 0.54 4.02
N PHE A 19 -0.05 0.24 4.07
CA PHE A 19 0.78 0.19 2.86
C PHE A 19 0.28 -0.87 1.86
N CYS A 20 -0.13 -2.03 2.35
CA CYS A 20 -0.77 -3.06 1.52
C CYS A 20 -2.10 -2.56 0.94
N ALA A 21 -2.95 -1.92 1.75
CA ALA A 21 -4.24 -1.39 1.31
C ALA A 21 -4.09 -0.28 0.25
N ILE A 22 -3.15 0.65 0.44
CA ILE A 22 -2.81 1.69 -0.53
C ILE A 22 -2.32 1.06 -1.84
N THR A 23 -1.44 0.06 -1.75
CA THR A 23 -0.93 -0.62 -2.94
C THR A 23 -2.05 -1.33 -3.70
N ASP A 24 -2.96 -1.99 -2.98
CA ASP A 24 -4.12 -2.69 -3.58
C ASP A 24 -5.08 -1.73 -4.28
N ASP A 25 -5.37 -0.58 -3.66
CA ASP A 25 -6.22 0.46 -4.27
C ASP A 25 -5.60 1.02 -5.56
N VAL A 26 -4.32 1.41 -5.52
CA VAL A 26 -3.59 1.87 -6.72
C VAL A 26 -3.54 0.78 -7.79
N SER A 27 -3.27 -0.46 -7.39
CA SER A 27 -3.20 -1.61 -8.28
C SER A 27 -4.53 -1.85 -8.99
N CYS A 28 -5.64 -1.87 -8.27
CA CYS A 28 -6.98 -2.05 -8.83
C CYS A 28 -7.35 -0.93 -9.80
N ARG A 29 -7.08 0.33 -9.44
CA ARG A 29 -7.48 1.50 -10.25
C ARG A 29 -6.65 1.69 -11.51
N ARG A 30 -5.33 1.45 -11.45
CA ARG A 30 -4.39 1.80 -12.54
C ARG A 30 -3.74 0.61 -13.23
N TYR A 31 -3.67 -0.52 -12.54
CA TYR A 31 -2.89 -1.67 -13.00
C TYR A 31 -3.71 -2.98 -13.07
N GLY A 32 -5.04 -2.89 -12.96
CA GLY A 32 -5.94 -4.06 -13.05
C GLY A 32 -5.68 -5.12 -11.99
N GLY A 33 -5.18 -4.74 -10.81
CA GLY A 33 -4.81 -5.66 -9.73
C GLY A 33 -3.46 -6.36 -9.92
N ASN A 34 -2.65 -5.94 -10.90
CA ASN A 34 -1.41 -6.62 -11.22
C ASN A 34 -0.26 -6.34 -10.23
N VAL A 35 -0.22 -5.14 -9.65
CA VAL A 35 0.82 -4.71 -8.70
C VAL A 35 0.48 -5.18 -7.29
N VAL A 36 1.43 -5.80 -6.61
CA VAL A 36 1.22 -6.36 -5.26
C VAL A 36 2.42 -6.11 -4.36
N VAL A 37 2.19 -6.06 -3.06
CA VAL A 37 3.27 -6.12 -2.07
C VAL A 37 3.77 -7.56 -1.97
N ALA A 38 5.08 -7.76 -2.01
CA ALA A 38 5.67 -9.09 -1.89
C ALA A 38 5.34 -9.74 -0.54
N SER A 39 5.13 -11.06 -0.54
CA SER A 39 4.70 -11.83 0.63
C SER A 39 5.73 -11.86 1.79
N ASP A 40 6.98 -11.45 1.54
CA ASP A 40 8.02 -11.34 2.55
C ASP A 40 8.10 -9.95 3.20
N ALA A 41 7.16 -9.05 2.86
CA ALA A 41 7.04 -7.78 3.54
C ALA A 41 6.70 -7.98 5.03
N HIS A 42 7.34 -7.21 5.89
CA HIS A 42 7.19 -7.34 7.33
C HIS A 42 7.42 -6.01 8.04
N SER A 43 6.81 -5.87 9.21
CA SER A 43 7.11 -4.78 10.13
C SER A 43 8.46 -5.04 10.80
N GLY A 44 9.29 -4.00 10.86
CA GLY A 44 10.54 -3.98 11.59
C GLY A 44 10.39 -3.35 12.97
N TYR A 45 11.51 -2.88 13.53
CA TYR A 45 11.51 -2.19 14.81
C TYR A 45 10.89 -0.78 14.70
N GLY A 46 10.05 -0.44 15.67
CA GLY A 46 9.31 0.82 15.67
C GLY A 46 8.27 0.88 14.55
N ASN A 47 7.96 2.07 14.06
CA ASN A 47 6.99 2.27 12.96
C ASN A 47 7.67 2.17 11.59
N THR A 48 8.47 1.12 11.36
CA THR A 48 9.19 0.88 10.11
C THR A 48 8.74 -0.43 9.49
N ILE A 49 8.58 -0.47 8.17
CA ILE A 49 8.27 -1.66 7.40
C ILE A 49 9.34 -1.88 6.32
N THR A 50 9.59 -3.14 6.01
CA THR A 50 10.40 -3.57 4.88
C THR A 50 9.47 -4.20 3.85
N ALA A 51 9.42 -3.65 2.63
CA ALA A 51 8.48 -4.10 1.61
C ALA A 51 9.11 -4.07 0.21
N ARG A 52 8.49 -4.80 -0.73
CA ARG A 52 8.83 -4.78 -2.16
C ARG A 52 7.56 -4.75 -2.96
N LEU A 53 7.55 -4.04 -4.09
CA LEU A 53 6.49 -4.16 -5.08
C LEU A 53 6.85 -5.26 -6.08
N ARG A 54 5.85 -6.03 -6.47
CA ARG A 54 5.95 -7.06 -7.51
C ARG A 54 4.75 -6.96 -8.43
N VAL A 55 4.86 -7.64 -9.56
CA VAL A 55 3.72 -7.87 -10.45
C VAL A 55 3.38 -9.35 -10.50
N MET A 56 2.09 -9.65 -10.62
CA MET A 56 1.57 -11.01 -10.75
C MET A 56 1.71 -11.53 -12.19
N ASP A 57 1.45 -10.67 -13.17
CA ASP A 57 1.69 -10.86 -14.59
C ASP A 57 2.81 -9.94 -15.08
N SER A 58 3.93 -10.57 -15.45
CA SER A 58 5.12 -9.91 -15.99
C SER A 58 4.93 -9.24 -17.36
N ARG A 59 3.76 -9.44 -18.00
CA ARG A 59 3.35 -8.76 -19.23
C ARG A 59 2.20 -7.78 -19.03
N GLY A 60 1.64 -7.71 -17.82
CA GLY A 60 0.52 -6.86 -17.48
C GLY A 60 0.92 -5.40 -17.21
N ALA A 61 -0.10 -4.58 -16.97
CA ALA A 61 0.09 -3.18 -16.59
C ALA A 61 0.93 -3.06 -15.29
N GLY A 62 1.81 -2.07 -15.23
CA GLY A 62 2.69 -1.88 -14.07
C GLY A 62 3.92 -2.80 -14.05
N ALA A 63 4.10 -3.67 -15.05
CA ALA A 63 5.30 -4.51 -15.18
C ALA A 63 6.42 -3.81 -15.96
N ARG A 64 7.67 -4.13 -15.62
CA ARG A 64 8.86 -3.76 -16.41
C ARG A 64 9.67 -4.97 -16.85
N THR A 65 10.42 -4.80 -17.93
CA THR A 65 11.47 -5.75 -18.32
C THR A 65 12.77 -5.47 -17.55
N ALA A 66 13.65 -6.47 -17.51
CA ALA A 66 15.07 -6.22 -17.26
C ALA A 66 15.67 -5.44 -18.44
N ALA A 67 16.85 -4.85 -18.25
CA ALA A 67 17.57 -4.17 -19.33
C ALA A 67 17.93 -5.08 -20.52
N THR A 68 17.94 -6.40 -20.31
CA THR A 68 18.11 -7.39 -21.38
C THR A 68 16.82 -7.69 -22.16
N GLY A 69 15.71 -7.03 -21.84
CA GLY A 69 14.36 -7.33 -22.35
C GLY A 69 13.67 -8.53 -21.70
N ARG A 70 14.30 -9.19 -20.71
CA ARG A 70 13.70 -10.36 -20.04
C ARG A 70 12.58 -9.92 -19.09
N HIS A 71 11.43 -10.57 -19.19
CA HIS A 71 10.31 -10.40 -18.26
C HIS A 71 10.59 -11.05 -16.90
N GLY A 72 10.06 -10.45 -15.84
CA GLY A 72 10.10 -10.96 -14.48
C GLY A 72 9.05 -10.29 -13.59
N PRO A 73 8.99 -10.61 -12.29
CA PRO A 73 8.02 -10.07 -11.36
C PRO A 73 8.45 -8.67 -10.87
N TYR A 74 8.79 -7.78 -11.79
CA TYR A 74 9.32 -6.45 -11.49
C TYR A 74 8.25 -5.40 -11.74
N ALA A 75 7.90 -4.63 -10.71
CA ALA A 75 7.08 -3.44 -10.87
C ALA A 75 7.88 -2.37 -11.63
N CYS A 76 7.21 -1.64 -12.51
CA CYS A 76 7.81 -0.57 -13.28
C CYS A 76 8.01 0.69 -12.44
N TRP A 77 8.82 1.61 -12.94
CA TRP A 77 9.06 2.91 -12.30
C TRP A 77 7.75 3.65 -12.02
N HIS A 78 6.81 3.68 -12.98
CA HIS A 78 5.51 4.33 -12.80
C HIS A 78 4.64 3.71 -11.69
N ALA A 79 4.67 2.38 -11.53
CA ALA A 79 3.94 1.70 -10.46
C ALA A 79 4.50 2.10 -9.08
N TYR A 80 5.83 2.16 -8.94
CA TYR A 80 6.45 2.69 -7.73
C TYR A 80 6.07 4.15 -7.48
N ARG A 81 6.07 4.98 -8.53
CA ARG A 81 5.69 6.40 -8.43
C ARG A 81 4.30 6.54 -7.82
N ASP A 82 3.33 5.87 -8.39
CA ASP A 82 1.92 6.04 -8.05
C ASP A 82 1.59 5.48 -6.66
N VAL A 83 2.19 4.35 -6.28
CA VAL A 83 2.04 3.79 -4.93
C VAL A 83 2.67 4.70 -3.89
N LEU A 84 3.89 5.19 -4.12
CA LEU A 84 4.56 6.08 -3.18
C LEU A 84 3.87 7.45 -3.09
N TRP A 85 3.39 7.97 -4.22
CA TRP A 85 2.57 9.19 -4.24
C TRP A 85 1.34 9.03 -3.35
N SER A 86 0.52 8.01 -3.60
CA SER A 86 -0.71 7.75 -2.84
C SER A 86 -0.40 7.50 -1.35
N MET A 87 0.72 6.85 -1.05
CA MET A 87 1.19 6.68 0.33
C MET A 87 1.52 8.01 0.99
N PHE A 88 2.20 8.94 0.30
CA PHE A 88 2.53 10.25 0.84
C PHE A 88 1.32 11.19 0.92
N GLU A 89 0.28 11.00 0.11
CA GLU A 89 -0.99 11.73 0.28
C GLU A 89 -1.68 11.36 1.60
N VAL A 90 -1.72 10.07 1.94
CA VAL A 90 -2.33 9.60 3.20
C VAL A 90 -1.40 9.85 4.39
N TYR A 91 -0.09 9.68 4.21
CA TYR A 91 0.94 9.83 5.25
C TYR A 91 2.00 10.86 4.84
N PRO A 92 1.68 12.17 4.90
CA PRO A 92 2.55 13.24 4.38
C PRO A 92 3.90 13.36 5.09
N ASN A 93 4.01 12.84 6.31
CA ASN A 93 5.24 12.84 7.11
C ASN A 93 6.01 11.51 7.04
N ALA A 94 5.57 10.55 6.23
CA ALA A 94 6.27 9.29 6.06
C ALA A 94 7.66 9.50 5.44
N ARG A 95 8.49 8.46 5.52
CA ARG A 95 9.79 8.40 4.84
C ARG A 95 9.90 7.08 4.11
N ALA A 96 10.28 7.12 2.84
CA ALA A 96 10.54 5.92 2.05
C ALA A 96 11.99 5.93 1.58
N ARG A 97 12.76 4.89 1.94
CA ARG A 97 14.11 4.65 1.43
C ARG A 97 14.06 3.51 0.43
N THR A 98 14.41 3.81 -0.81
CA THR A 98 14.54 2.84 -1.90
C THR A 98 16.02 2.54 -2.18
N ALA A 99 16.29 1.70 -3.19
CA ALA A 99 17.65 1.49 -3.68
C ALA A 99 18.24 2.73 -4.40
N LEU A 100 17.38 3.62 -4.90
CA LEU A 100 17.77 4.82 -5.65
C LEU A 100 17.96 6.03 -4.76
N GLU A 101 16.96 6.30 -3.93
CA GLU A 101 16.87 7.55 -3.18
C GLU A 101 16.02 7.37 -1.92
N THR A 102 16.17 8.32 -0.99
CA THR A 102 15.37 8.48 0.21
C THR A 102 14.44 9.68 0.09
N TYR A 103 13.13 9.41 0.07
CA TYR A 103 12.09 10.42 0.03
C TYR A 103 11.60 10.74 1.44
N ARG A 104 11.47 12.03 1.73
CA ARG A 104 10.99 12.54 3.03
C ARG A 104 9.73 13.37 2.81
N GLY A 105 8.58 12.76 3.09
CA GLY A 105 7.27 13.32 2.80
C GLY A 105 7.02 13.56 1.31
N ILE A 106 5.84 14.11 1.02
CA ILE A 106 5.37 14.33 -0.35
C ILE A 106 6.26 15.32 -1.12
N SER A 107 6.69 16.42 -0.50
CA SER A 107 7.50 17.44 -1.16
C SER A 107 8.90 16.95 -1.53
N GLY A 108 9.51 16.12 -0.68
CA GLY A 108 10.77 15.45 -1.00
C GLY A 108 10.61 14.44 -2.12
N PHE A 109 9.50 13.70 -2.11
CA PHE A 109 9.18 12.75 -3.16
C PHE A 109 8.99 13.42 -4.53
N GLU A 110 8.13 14.44 -4.63
CA GLU A 110 7.87 15.15 -5.89
C GLU A 110 9.13 15.81 -6.48
N ARG A 111 10.00 16.34 -5.62
CA ARG A 111 11.26 16.95 -6.04
C ARG A 111 12.27 15.92 -6.55
N ASP A 112 12.44 14.81 -5.81
CA ASP A 112 13.60 13.94 -5.99
C ASP A 112 13.27 12.70 -6.85
N TYR A 113 12.02 12.23 -6.85
CA TYR A 113 11.62 11.03 -7.60
C TYR A 113 11.80 11.17 -9.13
N PRO A 114 11.43 12.28 -9.79
CA PRO A 114 11.60 12.43 -11.23
C PRO A 114 13.05 12.26 -11.70
N ALA A 115 14.03 12.72 -10.89
CA ALA A 115 15.45 12.58 -11.21
C ALA A 115 15.92 11.12 -11.28
N THR A 116 15.15 10.18 -10.73
CA THR A 116 15.48 8.76 -10.79
C THR A 116 15.10 8.10 -12.12
N ALA A 117 14.28 8.74 -12.96
CA ALA A 117 13.80 8.18 -14.22
C ALA A 117 14.95 7.80 -15.19
N ASP A 118 15.98 8.64 -15.23
CA ASP A 118 17.16 8.48 -16.10
C ASP A 118 18.21 7.51 -15.54
N HIS A 119 17.93 6.85 -14.39
CA HIS A 119 18.88 5.92 -13.81
C HIS A 119 19.14 4.74 -14.75
N ASN A 120 20.40 4.49 -15.07
CA ASN A 120 20.79 3.38 -15.94
C ASN A 120 20.70 2.03 -15.21
N ALA A 121 19.73 1.19 -15.60
CA ALA A 121 19.59 -0.20 -15.17
C ALA A 121 20.26 -1.21 -16.12
N GLY A 122 20.77 -0.73 -17.26
CA GLY A 122 21.49 -1.50 -18.26
C GLY A 122 22.99 -1.60 -18.01
N SER A 123 23.70 -2.05 -19.05
CA SER A 123 25.16 -2.10 -19.05
C SER A 123 25.75 -0.77 -19.51
N ALA A 124 27.06 -0.58 -19.37
CA ALA A 124 27.72 0.61 -19.92
C ALA A 124 27.66 0.67 -21.47
N MET A 125 27.62 -0.49 -22.15
CA MET A 125 27.55 -0.56 -23.63
C MET A 125 26.12 -0.45 -24.16
N HIS A 126 25.14 -0.86 -23.35
CA HIS A 126 23.72 -0.82 -23.67
C HIS A 126 22.98 -0.22 -22.47
N PRO A 127 23.01 1.11 -22.30
CA PRO A 127 22.29 1.77 -21.23
C PRO A 127 20.78 1.63 -21.45
N ALA A 128 20.05 1.51 -20.35
CA ALA A 128 18.59 1.48 -20.36
C ALA A 128 18.07 2.24 -19.14
N CYS A 129 17.32 3.32 -19.38
CA CYS A 129 16.70 4.12 -18.34
C CYS A 129 15.54 3.35 -17.71
N ILE A 130 15.38 3.43 -16.38
CA ILE A 130 14.36 2.64 -15.68
C ILE A 130 12.93 3.02 -16.07
N ALA A 131 12.68 4.28 -16.42
CA ALA A 131 11.36 4.74 -16.86
C ALA A 131 10.94 4.09 -18.20
N ASP A 132 11.89 3.84 -19.09
CA ASP A 132 11.67 3.29 -20.43
C ASP A 132 11.50 1.75 -20.44
N LEU A 133 11.75 1.08 -19.31
CA LEU A 133 11.67 -0.38 -19.22
C LEU A 133 10.23 -0.91 -19.02
N CYS A 134 9.22 -0.05 -19.04
CA CYS A 134 7.82 -0.47 -18.91
C CYS A 134 7.42 -1.40 -20.05
N VAL A 135 6.61 -2.43 -19.75
CA VAL A 135 6.15 -3.38 -20.77
C VAL A 135 5.03 -2.79 -21.64
N MET A 136 4.18 -1.97 -21.05
CA MET A 136 3.03 -1.36 -21.72
C MET A 136 3.31 0.11 -22.02
N ASP A 137 3.07 0.51 -23.26
CA ASP A 137 3.06 1.93 -23.65
C ASP A 137 2.00 2.68 -22.83
N GLY A 138 2.35 3.88 -22.37
CA GLY A 138 1.48 4.72 -21.53
C GLY A 138 1.26 4.21 -20.11
N CYS A 139 2.12 3.32 -19.61
CA CYS A 139 2.10 2.91 -18.21
C CYS A 139 2.33 4.14 -17.31
N GLY A 140 1.32 4.50 -16.51
CA GLY A 140 1.39 5.68 -15.63
C GLY A 140 0.96 7.00 -16.26
N ASP A 141 0.46 7.00 -17.51
CA ASP A 141 -0.14 8.18 -18.17
C ASP A 141 -1.60 8.40 -17.75
N ALA A 142 -2.09 7.65 -16.76
CA ALA A 142 -3.33 8.00 -16.09
C ALA A 142 -3.15 9.39 -15.47
N GLU A 143 -3.95 10.35 -15.96
CA GLU A 143 -4.12 11.70 -15.43
C GLU A 143 -3.91 11.70 -13.89
N PRO A 144 -3.17 12.68 -13.34
CA PRO A 144 -2.96 12.77 -11.89
C PRO A 144 -4.30 12.60 -11.19
N LEU A 145 -4.37 11.64 -10.26
CA LEU A 145 -5.63 11.17 -9.66
C LEU A 145 -6.37 12.23 -8.84
N PHE A 146 -5.78 13.42 -8.69
CA PHE A 146 -6.47 14.61 -8.26
C PHE A 146 -5.62 15.83 -8.66
N THR A 147 -6.02 16.59 -9.68
CA THR A 147 -5.72 18.02 -9.63
C THR A 147 -6.75 18.60 -8.68
N PRO A 148 -6.39 19.18 -7.52
CA PRO A 148 -7.34 20.08 -6.90
C PRO A 148 -7.58 21.16 -7.95
N THR A 149 -8.77 21.20 -8.53
CA THR A 149 -9.08 22.31 -9.41
C THR A 149 -8.92 23.55 -8.55
N VAL A 150 -8.37 24.63 -9.10
CA VAL A 150 -8.19 25.90 -8.37
C VAL A 150 -9.56 26.45 -7.90
N GLY A 151 -10.68 25.84 -8.29
CA GLY A 151 -12.02 26.05 -7.75
C GLY A 151 -12.34 25.31 -6.43
N ASP A 152 -11.66 24.22 -6.09
CA ASP A 152 -11.92 23.45 -4.87
C ASP A 152 -11.23 24.05 -3.63
N LEU A 153 -10.19 24.88 -3.82
CA LEU A 153 -9.59 25.67 -2.73
C LEU A 153 -10.45 26.89 -2.34
N ALA A 154 -11.45 27.25 -3.14
CA ALA A 154 -12.47 28.24 -2.79
C ALA A 154 -13.74 27.60 -2.20
N ALA A 155 -13.87 26.27 -2.24
CA ALA A 155 -15.02 25.53 -1.72
C ALA A 155 -14.76 24.84 -0.36
N VAL A 156 -13.51 24.80 0.13
CA VAL A 156 -13.23 24.39 1.52
C VAL A 156 -13.59 25.45 2.57
N GLU A 157 -14.20 26.57 2.16
CA GLU A 157 -14.95 27.47 3.04
C GLU A 157 -16.48 27.29 2.97
N GLU A 158 -17.00 26.22 2.36
CA GLU A 158 -18.39 25.81 2.59
C GLU A 158 -18.46 24.71 3.65
N ALA A 159 -18.65 25.18 4.88
CA ALA A 159 -19.35 24.53 5.99
C ALA A 159 -19.46 22.99 5.89
N VAL A 160 -18.52 22.29 6.51
CA VAL A 160 -18.86 21.03 7.16
C VAL A 160 -20.05 21.36 8.07
N PRO A 161 -21.26 20.81 7.85
CA PRO A 161 -22.31 20.97 8.84
C PRO A 161 -21.72 20.37 10.10
N VAL A 162 -21.59 21.17 11.16
CA VAL A 162 -21.23 20.71 12.49
C VAL A 162 -22.28 19.67 12.85
N THR A 163 -22.02 18.41 12.52
CA THR A 163 -22.76 17.27 13.05
C THR A 163 -22.35 17.23 14.50
N ASP A 164 -23.23 17.83 15.31
CA ASP A 164 -23.33 17.68 16.74
C ASP A 164 -22.78 16.31 17.16
N ASP A 165 -21.70 16.28 17.94
CA ASP A 165 -21.03 15.05 18.36
C ASP A 165 -22.03 14.09 19.05
N ASP A 166 -23.07 14.65 19.68
CA ASP A 166 -24.19 13.92 20.28
C ASP A 166 -25.01 13.14 19.24
N SER A 167 -25.10 13.62 18.00
CA SER A 167 -25.81 12.94 16.90
C SER A 167 -25.05 11.71 16.38
N ILE A 168 -23.71 11.76 16.38
CA ILE A 168 -22.84 10.65 16.00
C ILE A 168 -22.87 9.58 17.10
N LEU A 169 -22.75 10.00 18.36
CA LEU A 169 -22.84 9.10 19.52
C LEU A 169 -24.22 8.42 19.60
N ALA A 170 -25.31 9.17 19.38
CA ALA A 170 -26.67 8.62 19.36
C ALA A 170 -26.89 7.61 18.22
N ARG A 171 -26.20 7.76 17.09
CA ARG A 171 -26.23 6.78 15.99
C ARG A 171 -25.47 5.51 16.36
N ILE A 172 -24.28 5.64 16.96
CA ILE A 172 -23.47 4.49 17.40
C ILE A 172 -24.24 3.67 18.45
N GLU A 173 -24.81 4.32 19.46
CA GLU A 173 -25.60 3.62 20.49
C GLU A 173 -26.82 2.89 19.89
N ARG A 174 -27.47 3.48 18.89
CA ARG A 174 -28.61 2.87 18.22
C ARG A 174 -28.24 1.58 17.49
N GLU A 175 -27.09 1.57 16.83
CA GLU A 175 -26.58 0.39 16.13
C GLU A 175 -26.13 -0.69 17.13
N LEU A 176 -25.50 -0.32 18.24
CA LEU A 176 -25.16 -1.28 19.31
C LEU A 176 -26.41 -1.94 19.90
N ARG A 177 -27.46 -1.17 20.21
CA ARG A 177 -28.75 -1.73 20.68
C ARG A 177 -29.47 -2.57 19.62
N ARG A 178 -29.18 -2.35 18.33
CA ARG A 178 -29.69 -3.19 17.25
C ARG A 178 -28.94 -4.52 17.22
N ALA A 179 -27.62 -4.50 17.38
CA ALA A 179 -26.81 -5.71 17.44
C ALA A 179 -27.18 -6.60 18.64
N ASP A 180 -27.43 -6.03 19.82
CA ASP A 180 -27.85 -6.79 21.00
C ASP A 180 -29.18 -7.54 20.81
N ARG A 181 -30.08 -7.02 19.96
CA ARG A 181 -31.35 -7.70 19.63
C ARG A 181 -31.16 -8.93 18.74
N TYR A 182 -29.99 -9.06 18.11
CA TYR A 182 -29.60 -10.20 17.30
C TYR A 182 -28.43 -10.96 17.92
N ALA A 183 -28.19 -10.81 19.23
CA ALA A 183 -27.22 -11.63 19.93
C ALA A 183 -27.58 -13.10 19.66
N PRO A 184 -26.73 -13.87 18.93
CA PRO A 184 -27.01 -15.26 18.67
C PRO A 184 -27.11 -15.98 20.02
N GLU A 185 -28.02 -16.96 20.12
CA GLU A 185 -28.08 -17.80 21.31
C GLU A 185 -26.65 -18.29 21.63
N PRO A 186 -26.22 -18.23 22.89
CA PRO A 186 -24.90 -18.70 23.27
C PRO A 186 -24.76 -20.12 22.73
N LEU A 187 -23.75 -20.32 21.89
CA LEU A 187 -23.43 -21.64 21.35
C LEU A 187 -23.13 -22.55 22.54
N VAL A 188 -24.13 -23.34 22.93
CA VAL A 188 -23.95 -24.42 23.89
C VAL A 188 -23.13 -25.47 23.16
N PHE A 189 -21.81 -25.43 23.39
CA PHE A 189 -20.94 -26.48 22.94
C PHE A 189 -21.18 -27.68 23.85
N GLU A 190 -22.08 -28.56 23.43
CA GLU A 190 -22.18 -29.91 24.00
C GLU A 190 -20.89 -30.64 23.62
N GLY A 191 -19.92 -30.59 24.53
CA GLY A 191 -18.69 -31.35 24.39
C GLY A 191 -19.02 -32.84 24.22
N PRO A 192 -18.23 -33.58 23.43
CA PRO A 192 -18.47 -35.01 23.23
C PRO A 192 -18.50 -35.73 24.59
N GLU A 193 -19.39 -36.73 24.75
CA GLU A 193 -19.55 -37.50 26.00
C GLU A 193 -18.23 -38.07 26.53
N SER A 194 -17.24 -38.28 25.66
CA SER A 194 -15.88 -38.68 26.03
C SER A 194 -15.14 -37.71 26.96
N LEU A 195 -15.64 -36.48 27.14
CA LEU A 195 -15.08 -35.47 28.05
C LEU A 195 -15.89 -35.31 29.35
N ALA A 196 -16.98 -36.07 29.53
CA ALA A 196 -17.75 -36.06 30.77
C ALA A 196 -16.92 -36.68 31.91
N GLY A 197 -16.42 -35.84 32.83
CA GLY A 197 -15.64 -36.27 34.00
C GLY A 197 -14.14 -36.00 33.90
N VAL A 198 -13.65 -35.39 32.81
CA VAL A 198 -12.29 -34.85 32.79
C VAL A 198 -12.28 -33.57 33.63
N PRO A 199 -11.48 -33.48 34.71
CA PRO A 199 -11.37 -32.26 35.48
C PRO A 199 -10.90 -31.14 34.56
N ASP A 200 -11.61 -30.01 34.62
CA ASP A 200 -11.34 -28.83 33.81
C ASP A 200 -9.87 -28.42 33.99
N LEU A 201 -9.04 -28.73 32.99
CA LEU A 201 -7.63 -28.35 32.97
C LEU A 201 -7.58 -26.87 32.63
N ALA A 202 -7.97 -26.05 33.61
CA ALA A 202 -7.76 -24.62 33.59
C ALA A 202 -6.29 -24.38 33.26
N TYR A 203 -6.08 -23.83 32.07
CA TYR A 203 -4.79 -23.46 31.51
C TYR A 203 -4.11 -22.47 32.46
N SER A 204 -3.33 -22.99 33.40
CA SER A 204 -2.54 -22.22 34.34
C SER A 204 -1.24 -21.82 33.63
N GLY A 205 -1.37 -20.85 32.72
CA GLY A 205 -0.24 -20.21 32.07
C GLY A 205 0.62 -19.51 33.11
N ARG A 206 1.83 -20.03 33.33
CA ARG A 206 2.98 -19.30 33.87
C ARG A 206 3.75 -18.65 32.74
#